data_AF-A0A0M7MQZ9-F1
#
_entry.id   AF-A0A0M7MQZ9-F1
#
_cell.length_a   1.000
_cell.length_b   1.000
_cell.length_c   1.000
_cell.angle_alpha   90.00
_cell.angle_beta   90.00
_cell.angle_gamma   90.00
#
_symmetry.space_group_name_H-M   'P 1'
#
loop_
_entity.id
_entity.type
_entity.pdbx_description
1 polymer ?
#
loop_
_entity_poly.entity_id
_entity_poly.type
_entity_poly.pdbx_seq_one_letter_code
_entity_poly.pdbx_strand_id
1 'polypeptide(L)'
;MATALACRPGCGACCIAPSITRPIPGMPDGKPAGVPCIQLLPDMRCAIFGQPSRPGFCGGLQAQAEMCGPDREYAVRWLGELERATAPAH
;
A
#
# COMPACT_ATOMS: atom_id res chain seq x y z
N MET A 1 17.49 2.88 -15.40
CA MET A 1 16.89 1.67 -14.79
C MET A 1 16.47 2.04 -13.39
N ALA A 2 15.17 2.01 -13.08
CA ALA A 2 14.72 2.26 -11.71
C ALA A 2 15.20 1.09 -10.85
N THR A 3 16.13 1.36 -9.94
CA THR A 3 16.61 0.38 -8.97
C THR A 3 15.40 -0.11 -8.19
N ALA A 4 15.03 -1.39 -8.35
CA ALA A 4 13.96 -1.97 -7.57
C ALA A 4 14.36 -1.91 -6.10
N LEU A 5 13.79 -0.95 -5.36
CA LEU A 5 14.04 -0.84 -3.93
C LEU A 5 13.39 -2.06 -3.26
N ALA A 6 14.06 -2.68 -2.31
CA ALA A 6 13.40 -3.71 -1.51
C ALA A 6 12.33 -3.04 -0.63
N CYS A 7 11.11 -3.59 -0.62
CA CYS A 7 10.07 -3.11 0.29
C CYS A 7 10.54 -3.25 1.74
N ARG A 8 10.51 -2.15 2.50
CA ARG A 8 10.94 -2.12 3.91
C ARG A 8 9.98 -2.95 4.78
N PRO A 9 10.45 -4.01 5.46
CA PRO A 9 9.64 -4.73 6.43
C PRO A 9 9.12 -3.80 7.53
N GLY A 10 7.89 -3.99 7.97
CA GLY A 10 7.27 -3.15 9.02
C GLY A 10 6.81 -1.76 8.54
N CYS A 11 6.85 -1.47 7.23
CA CYS A 11 6.40 -0.19 6.69
C CYS A 11 4.87 -0.04 6.70
N GLY A 12 4.13 -1.03 6.19
CA GLY A 12 2.66 -1.02 6.11
C GLY A 12 2.03 0.10 5.27
N ALA A 13 2.81 1.03 4.69
CA ALA A 13 2.28 2.23 4.07
C ALA A 13 1.30 1.95 2.91
N CYS A 14 1.65 1.04 2.00
CA CYS A 14 0.76 0.65 0.90
C CYS A 14 -0.51 -0.09 1.36
N CYS A 15 -0.50 -0.69 2.55
CA CYS A 15 -1.67 -1.34 3.14
C CYS A 15 -2.59 -0.35 3.87
N ILE A 16 -2.13 0.86 4.18
CA ILE A 16 -2.88 1.87 4.95
C ILE A 16 -3.30 3.04 4.07
N ALA A 17 -2.35 3.67 3.37
CA ALA A 17 -2.55 4.98 2.76
C ALA A 17 -3.49 5.01 1.54
N PRO A 18 -3.24 4.25 0.44
CA PRO A 18 -4.02 4.39 -0.79
C PRO A 18 -5.43 3.82 -0.65
N SER A 19 -6.38 4.33 -1.42
CA SER A 19 -7.66 3.63 -1.59
C SER A 19 -7.49 2.44 -2.54
N ILE A 20 -8.29 1.40 -2.34
CA ILE A 20 -8.32 0.22 -3.18
C ILE A 20 -9.80 -0.04 -3.49
N THR A 21 -10.21 0.10 -4.74
CA THR A 21 -11.59 -0.17 -5.20
C THR A 21 -11.77 -1.59 -5.73
N ARG A 22 -10.71 -2.40 -5.67
CA ARG A 22 -10.68 -3.79 -6.12
C ARG A 22 -10.79 -4.74 -4.91
N PRO A 23 -11.38 -5.93 -5.06
CA PRO A 23 -11.50 -6.88 -3.97
C PRO A 23 -10.14 -7.29 -3.39
N ILE A 24 -10.10 -7.43 -2.06
CA ILE A 24 -9.01 -8.02 -1.29
C ILE A 24 -9.58 -9.23 -0.54
N PRO A 25 -8.83 -10.32 -0.31
CA PRO A 25 -9.29 -11.42 0.54
C PRO A 25 -9.74 -10.90 1.92
N GLY A 26 -11.04 -11.02 2.22
CA GLY A 26 -11.67 -10.49 3.44
C GLY A 26 -12.20 -9.05 3.37
N MET A 27 -12.03 -8.34 2.25
CA MET A 27 -12.62 -7.02 1.97
C MET A 27 -13.14 -6.97 0.52
N PRO A 28 -14.39 -7.42 0.25
CA PRO A 28 -14.91 -7.55 -1.12
C PRO A 28 -15.03 -6.21 -1.86
N ASP A 29 -15.38 -5.14 -1.15
CA ASP A 29 -15.50 -3.79 -1.71
C ASP A 29 -14.16 -3.03 -1.76
N GLY A 30 -13.07 -3.71 -1.42
CA GLY A 30 -11.75 -3.10 -1.27
C GLY A 30 -11.61 -2.33 0.04
N LYS A 31 -10.85 -1.23 0.02
CA LYS A 31 -10.35 -0.54 1.21
C LYS A 31 -10.36 0.98 0.99
N PRO A 32 -10.97 1.78 1.87
CA PRO A 32 -10.83 3.23 1.82
C PRO A 32 -9.37 3.71 2.05
N ALA A 33 -9.06 4.91 1.58
CA ALA A 33 -7.78 5.55 1.90
C ALA A 33 -7.63 5.77 3.41
N GLY A 34 -6.43 5.58 3.95
CA GLY A 34 -6.13 5.68 5.37
C GLY A 34 -6.65 4.54 6.27
N VAL A 35 -7.52 3.67 5.76
CA VAL A 35 -8.00 2.49 6.51
C VAL A 35 -6.98 1.36 6.38
N PRO A 36 -6.56 0.71 7.49
CA PRO A 36 -5.72 -0.49 7.44
C PRO A 36 -6.40 -1.65 6.70
N CYS A 37 -5.67 -2.29 5.78
CA CYS A 37 -6.13 -3.52 5.14
C CYS A 37 -6.31 -4.66 6.15
N ILE A 38 -7.31 -5.53 5.96
CA ILE A 38 -7.53 -6.71 6.81
C ILE A 38 -6.32 -7.66 6.86
N GLN A 39 -5.47 -7.63 5.85
CA GLN A 39 -4.26 -8.45 5.75
C GLN A 39 -3.05 -7.78 6.42
N LEU A 40 -3.19 -6.60 7.01
CA LEU A 40 -2.10 -5.94 7.74
C LEU A 40 -1.99 -6.51 9.15
N LEU A 41 -0.85 -7.14 9.43
CA LEU A 41 -0.54 -7.69 10.74
C LEU A 41 -0.14 -6.60 11.75
N PRO A 42 -0.19 -6.88 13.07
CA PRO A 42 0.23 -5.92 14.10
C PRO A 42 1.68 -5.44 13.97
N ASP A 43 2.55 -6.24 13.37
CA ASP A 43 3.95 -5.92 13.08
C ASP A 43 4.15 -5.16 11.75
N MET A 44 3.05 -4.71 11.14
CA MET A 44 3.02 -3.86 9.94
C MET A 44 3.55 -4.56 8.68
N ARG A 45 3.44 -5.89 8.64
CA ARG A 45 3.67 -6.72 7.46
C ARG A 45 2.34 -7.17 6.86
N CYS A 46 2.32 -7.40 5.55
CA CYS A 46 1.15 -7.98 4.88
C CYS A 46 1.17 -9.51 5.05
N ALA A 47 0.10 -10.08 5.62
CA ALA A 47 -0.05 -11.51 5.90
C ALA A 47 0.07 -12.38 4.63
N ILE A 48 -0.33 -11.85 3.48
CA ILE A 48 -0.29 -12.53 2.18
C ILE A 48 0.82 -12.02 1.27
N PHE A 49 1.86 -11.36 1.81
CA PHE A 49 2.98 -10.88 0.99
C PHE A 49 3.67 -12.06 0.27
N GLY A 50 3.76 -11.99 -1.07
CA GLY A 50 4.38 -13.03 -1.90
C GLY A 50 3.50 -14.27 -2.15
N GLN A 51 2.29 -14.32 -1.58
CA GLN A 51 1.36 -15.43 -1.80
C GLN A 51 0.54 -15.25 -3.09
N PRO A 52 0.09 -16.34 -3.74
CA PRO A 52 -0.79 -16.27 -4.90
C PRO A 52 -2.15 -15.58 -4.63
N SER A 53 -2.58 -15.58 -3.38
CA SER A 53 -3.81 -14.89 -2.92
C SER A 53 -3.65 -13.36 -2.86
N ARG A 54 -2.42 -12.83 -2.96
CA ARG A 54 -2.17 -11.39 -2.97
C ARG A 54 -2.70 -10.79 -4.27
N PRO A 55 -3.60 -9.79 -4.20
CA PRO A 55 -4.12 -9.17 -5.40
C PRO A 55 -3.03 -8.59 -6.29
N GLY A 56 -3.19 -8.72 -7.61
CA GLY A 56 -2.18 -8.31 -8.59
C GLY A 56 -1.78 -6.84 -8.49
N PHE A 57 -2.71 -5.93 -8.14
CA PHE A 57 -2.38 -4.52 -7.94
C PHE A 57 -1.50 -4.29 -6.69
N CYS A 58 -1.72 -5.06 -5.61
CA CYS A 58 -0.85 -5.02 -4.44
C CYS A 58 0.54 -5.58 -4.76
N GLY A 59 0.63 -6.62 -5.59
CA GLY A 59 1.89 -7.23 -6.03
C GLY A 59 2.63 -6.40 -7.08
N GLY A 60 1.90 -5.67 -7.93
CA GLY A 60 2.42 -4.79 -8.96
C GLY A 60 2.98 -3.48 -8.42
N LEU A 61 2.54 -3.03 -7.24
CA LEU A 61 3.10 -1.85 -6.57
C LEU A 61 4.54 -2.14 -6.11
N GLN A 62 5.50 -1.58 -6.85
CA GLN A 62 6.94 -1.68 -6.53
C GLN A 62 7.38 -0.53 -5.63
N ALA A 63 8.33 -0.80 -4.73
CA ALA A 63 8.92 0.24 -3.90
C ALA A 63 9.78 1.19 -4.75
N GLN A 64 9.61 2.49 -4.52
CA GLN A 64 10.31 3.57 -5.22
C GLN A 64 10.86 4.56 -4.19
N ALA A 65 12.00 5.19 -4.48
CA ALA A 65 12.70 6.05 -3.52
C ALA A 65 11.82 7.23 -3.07
N GLU A 66 11.11 7.83 -4.02
CA GLU A 66 10.19 8.95 -3.82
C GLU A 66 8.99 8.55 -2.96
N MET A 67 8.50 7.32 -3.11
CA MET A 67 7.39 6.79 -2.31
C MET A 67 7.85 6.40 -0.91
N CYS A 68 8.98 5.71 -0.79
CA CYS A 68 9.39 5.06 0.45
C CYS A 68 10.09 6.01 1.42
N GLY A 69 10.84 6.98 0.91
CA GLY A 69 11.60 7.97 1.67
C GLY A 69 12.37 7.41 2.88
N PRO A 70 12.60 8.24 3.92
CA PRO A 70 13.43 7.86 5.07
C PRO A 70 12.74 6.87 6.01
N ASP A 71 11.43 6.97 6.19
CA ASP A 71 10.67 6.23 7.20
C ASP A 71 9.24 5.90 6.75
N ARG A 72 8.48 5.18 7.61
CA ARG A 72 7.12 4.74 7.27
C ARG A 72 6.13 5.91 7.28
N GLU A 73 6.34 6.87 8.17
CA GLU A 73 5.50 8.05 8.34
C GLU A 73 5.52 8.89 7.07
N TYR A 74 6.73 9.07 6.49
CA TYR A 74 6.93 9.67 5.18
C TYR A 74 6.16 8.90 4.10
N ALA A 75 6.33 7.58 4.03
CA ALA A 75 5.71 6.79 2.98
C ALA A 75 4.17 6.82 3.04
N VAL A 76 3.60 6.77 4.25
CA VAL A 76 2.16 6.93 4.47
C VAL A 76 1.69 8.31 4.03
N ARG A 77 2.42 9.36 4.40
CA ARG A 77 2.08 10.74 4.04
C ARG A 77 2.17 10.97 2.53
N TRP A 78 3.24 10.53 1.89
CA TRP A 78 3.46 10.67 0.46
C TRP A 78 2.38 9.96 -0.35
N LEU A 79 2.05 8.71 0.01
CA LEU A 79 0.96 7.97 -0.64
C LEU A 79 -0.40 8.62 -0.42
N GLY A 80 -0.65 9.16 0.77
CA GLY A 80 -1.89 9.89 1.06
C GLY A 80 -1.99 11.24 0.33
N GLU A 81 -0.86 11.92 0.12
CA GLU A 81 -0.78 13.13 -0.71
C GLU A 81 -1.07 12.81 -2.17
N LEU A 82 -0.48 11.75 -2.71
CA LEU A 82 -0.80 11.27 -4.06
C LEU A 82 -2.27 10.91 -4.21
N GLU A 83 -2.83 10.13 -3.28
CA GLU A 83 -4.24 9.74 -3.29
C GLU A 83 -5.15 10.96 -3.42
N ARG A 84 -4.89 12.01 -2.64
CA ARG A 84 -5.65 13.28 -2.72
C ARG A 84 -5.42 14.02 -4.03
N ALA A 85 -4.19 14.05 -4.52
CA ALA A 85 -3.83 14.74 -5.76
C ALA A 85 -4.42 14.07 -7.01
N THR A 86 -4.63 12.75 -6.97
CA THR A 86 -5.21 11.96 -8.07
C THR A 86 -6.66 11.57 -7.85
N ALA A 87 -7.29 12.04 -6.77
CA ALA A 87 -8.69 11.79 -6.52
C ALA A 87 -9.51 12.40 -7.68
N PRO A 88 -10.51 11.68 -8.21
CA PRO A 88 -11.37 12.23 -9.26
C PRO A 88 -12.05 13.49 -8.75
N ALA A 89 -11.89 14.61 -9.47
CA ALA A 89 -12.71 15.79 -9.23
C ALA A 89 -14.17 15.43 -9.54
N HIS A 90 -15.03 15.60 -8.55
CA HIS A 90 -16.46 15.33 -8.65
C HIS A 90 -17.16 16.45 -9.43
#